data_AF-A0A3D0P589-F1
#
_entry.id   AF-A0A3D0P589-F1
#
_cell.length_a   1.000
_cell.length_b   1.000
_cell.length_c   1.000
_cell.angle_alpha   90.00
_cell.angle_beta   90.00
_cell.angle_gamma   90.00
#
_symmetry.space_group_name_H-M   'P 1'
#
loop_
_entity.id
_entity.type
_entity.pdbx_description
1 polymer ?
#
loop_
_entity_poly.entity_id
_entity_poly.type
_entity_poly.pdbx_seq_one_letter_code
_entity_poly.pdbx_strand_id
1 'polypeptide(L)'
;IGSNMARNPGTNGVPDVPGAPLPSLDDIFGSPGVPKNNLDGTYVEAPFFGFRLQVTGRKSPSYLNAGYANGGLFWDGRASDTFRDPLTNEVILQEGGALESQVLGPPLSDVEMAHGGRNWVQAADRIANSKPLALASNVPQSLVNWIDGRTYPQLFEEAFGTPEVTPARIALAIATHERQLFSDRTPFDKWATGGGGLTDEEAAGAQFFAGNTCIQCHDGPLLADHLFHNIGVRPPAEDRGRGAFTNNPDNDGQFKTPNLRNVELHAPFMHNGKFATLEDVVAFYNRGGDFDAPNIDRGVIRPMGMTPQERAQLAAFMKRPLTDPRVRDELPPFDRPQLYTESNRVPQITGTGRAGGGGLVPRAMAIEPPLVGNPSFTVAVEDGAAGANAVVVIDSADPGVGASIPAAGSFARSTVTLSGTGRGSVSLAIPNNASLVGQTFFGRWYVPDTGAANGFSVSRLFTFTVFGEAATPAAATFVDFDGDRKTDISIYRTALGQWWYLRSSDSQNRAFQFGDPTDKIVPADYTGDGKTDVAVYRPSAGSWFVLRSDDFSFYSFPFGAATDIPVAGDF
;
A
#
# COMPACT_ATOMS: atom_id res chain seq x y z
N ILE A 1 1.02 -13.62 8.05
CA ILE A 1 0.52 -12.44 8.81
C ILE A 1 1.01 -12.60 10.24
N GLY A 2 2.06 -11.89 10.63
CA GLY A 2 2.75 -12.14 11.90
C GLY A 2 4.23 -11.82 11.78
N SER A 3 4.55 -10.53 11.85
CA SER A 3 5.90 -10.05 12.15
C SER A 3 5.79 -9.12 13.34
N ASN A 4 6.88 -8.91 14.06
CA ASN A 4 7.00 -8.06 15.25
C ASN A 4 6.58 -6.58 15.06
N MET A 5 5.97 -6.21 13.93
CA MET A 5 5.56 -4.85 13.54
C MET A 5 4.22 -4.39 14.12
N ALA A 6 3.51 -5.25 14.86
CA ALA A 6 2.17 -4.97 15.38
C ALA A 6 2.11 -4.77 16.90
N ARG A 7 3.24 -4.72 17.60
CA ARG A 7 3.27 -4.54 19.07
C ARG A 7 3.49 -3.08 19.45
N ASN A 8 2.56 -2.55 20.23
CA ASN A 8 2.67 -1.28 20.93
C ASN A 8 3.04 -1.57 22.40
N PRO A 9 4.13 -0.99 22.93
CA PRO A 9 4.63 -1.31 24.28
C PRO A 9 3.82 -0.68 25.43
N GLY A 10 2.62 -0.19 25.13
CA GLY A 10 1.71 0.30 26.16
C GLY A 10 2.22 1.51 26.91
N THR A 11 1.89 1.57 28.19
CA THR A 11 2.12 2.72 29.08
C THR A 11 3.53 2.76 29.65
N ASN A 12 4.17 1.61 29.81
CA ASN A 12 5.52 1.53 30.38
C ASN A 12 6.63 1.76 29.35
N GLY A 13 6.31 1.64 28.06
CA GLY A 13 7.25 1.93 26.97
C GLY A 13 8.26 0.83 26.65
N VAL A 14 8.12 -0.35 27.25
CA VAL A 14 9.01 -1.50 27.13
C VAL A 14 8.22 -2.68 26.55
N PRO A 15 8.53 -3.15 25.32
CA PRO A 15 7.85 -4.30 24.75
C PRO A 15 8.06 -5.56 25.58
N ASP A 16 7.01 -6.36 25.72
CA ASP A 16 7.12 -7.66 26.38
C ASP A 16 7.97 -8.63 25.57
N VAL A 17 8.92 -9.28 26.25
CA VAL A 17 9.74 -10.33 25.65
C VAL A 17 8.95 -11.65 25.64
N PRO A 18 8.78 -12.31 24.48
CA PRO A 18 8.16 -13.63 24.42
C PRO A 18 8.86 -14.62 25.36
N GLY A 19 8.11 -15.18 26.32
CA GLY A 19 8.64 -16.13 27.31
C GLY A 19 9.19 -15.53 28.60
N ALA A 20 9.05 -14.21 28.83
CA ALA A 20 9.34 -13.61 30.12
C ALA A 20 8.40 -14.16 31.22
N PRO A 21 8.88 -14.36 32.47
CA PRO A 21 8.06 -14.91 33.55
C PRO A 21 6.84 -14.04 33.92
N LEU A 22 6.91 -12.73 33.62
CA LEU A 22 5.86 -11.74 33.83
C LEU A 22 5.96 -10.68 32.71
N PRO A 23 5.30 -10.86 31.55
CA PRO A 23 5.04 -9.74 30.66
C PRO A 23 4.25 -8.67 31.41
N SER A 24 4.64 -7.41 31.30
CA SER A 24 3.79 -6.31 31.73
C SER A 24 2.54 -6.34 30.87
N LEU A 25 1.37 -6.58 31.47
CA LEU A 25 0.10 -6.82 30.74
C LEU A 25 -0.43 -5.59 29.96
N ASP A 26 0.41 -4.61 29.60
CA ASP A 26 0.06 -3.38 28.89
C ASP A 26 0.45 -3.35 27.40
N ASP A 27 1.21 -4.33 26.89
CA ASP A 27 1.45 -4.49 25.45
C ASP A 27 0.12 -4.64 24.68
N ILE A 28 -0.03 -3.86 23.62
CA ILE A 28 -1.19 -3.95 22.71
C ILE A 28 -0.72 -4.49 21.36
N PHE A 29 -1.44 -5.47 20.83
CA PHE A 29 -1.32 -5.81 19.42
C PHE A 29 -2.25 -4.93 18.59
N GLY A 30 -1.68 -3.85 18.07
CA GLY A 30 -2.37 -2.89 17.22
C GLY A 30 -2.12 -3.11 15.74
N SER A 31 -2.76 -2.28 14.93
CA SER A 31 -2.50 -2.21 13.50
C SER A 31 -1.24 -1.39 13.25
N PRO A 32 -0.32 -1.87 12.38
CA PRO A 32 0.80 -1.07 11.94
C PRO A 32 0.34 0.22 11.28
N GLY A 33 1.05 1.29 11.58
CA GLY A 33 0.76 2.65 11.16
C GLY A 33 1.84 3.23 10.26
N VAL A 34 1.92 4.55 10.20
CA VAL A 34 3.03 5.29 9.56
C VAL A 34 4.02 5.77 10.63
N PRO A 35 5.28 6.14 10.30
CA PRO A 35 6.12 6.88 11.23
C PRO A 35 5.49 8.24 11.54
N LYS A 36 5.83 8.85 12.67
CA LYS A 36 5.44 10.24 12.89
C LYS A 36 6.29 11.16 12.04
N ASN A 37 5.67 12.18 11.44
CA ASN A 37 6.36 13.17 10.62
C ASN A 37 6.03 14.60 11.07
N ASN A 38 7.00 15.49 10.87
CA ASN A 38 6.84 16.93 10.87
C ASN A 38 6.11 17.40 9.60
N LEU A 39 5.69 18.67 9.58
CA LEU A 39 5.04 19.28 8.41
C LEU A 39 5.94 19.33 7.16
N ASP A 40 7.26 19.30 7.34
CA ASP A 40 8.24 19.26 6.24
C ASP A 40 8.53 17.85 5.70
N GLY A 41 7.85 16.83 6.26
CA GLY A 41 8.01 15.43 5.89
C GLY A 41 9.07 14.67 6.70
N THR A 42 9.96 15.36 7.44
CA THR A 42 10.99 14.68 8.24
C THR A 42 10.35 13.88 9.38
N TYR A 43 10.97 12.78 9.78
CA TYR A 43 10.46 11.97 10.88
C TYR A 43 10.64 12.64 12.24
N VAL A 44 9.62 12.48 13.08
CA VAL A 44 9.62 12.86 14.50
C VAL A 44 9.99 11.65 15.32
N GLU A 45 10.89 11.86 16.28
CA GLU A 45 11.30 10.80 17.20
C GLU A 45 10.15 10.47 18.15
N ALA A 46 9.52 9.31 17.93
CA ALA A 46 8.50 8.78 18.83
C ALA A 46 9.17 8.13 20.06
N PRO A 47 8.66 8.33 21.29
CA PRO A 47 9.29 7.85 22.52
C PRO A 47 9.70 6.36 22.50
N PHE A 48 8.84 5.50 21.93
CA PHE A 48 9.06 4.05 21.93
C PHE A 48 9.42 3.50 20.55
N PHE A 49 8.84 4.07 19.50
CA PHE A 49 9.04 3.60 18.13
C PHE A 49 10.29 4.22 17.48
N GLY A 50 10.83 5.32 18.01
CA GLY A 50 11.87 6.09 17.32
C GLY A 50 11.33 6.60 16.00
N PHE A 51 11.99 6.27 14.89
CA PHE A 51 11.48 6.55 13.54
C PHE A 51 10.74 5.40 12.89
N ARG A 52 10.44 4.34 13.64
CA ARG A 52 9.69 3.18 13.14
C ARG A 52 8.21 3.49 12.98
N LEU A 53 7.54 2.63 12.19
CA LEU A 53 6.09 2.63 12.05
C LEU A 53 5.45 2.67 13.44
N GLN A 54 4.51 3.60 13.63
CA GLN A 54 3.70 3.58 14.83
C GLN A 54 2.79 2.34 14.83
N VAL A 55 2.22 2.01 15.99
CA VAL A 55 1.24 0.93 16.12
C VAL A 55 0.04 1.48 16.88
N THR A 56 -1.17 1.26 16.38
CA THR A 56 -2.39 1.78 17.01
C THR A 56 -2.60 1.24 18.42
N GLY A 57 -3.38 1.97 19.24
CA GLY A 57 -3.70 1.57 20.62
C GLY A 57 -4.77 0.46 20.74
N ARG A 58 -5.28 -0.05 19.62
CA ARG A 58 -6.20 -1.20 19.55
C ARG A 58 -5.94 -1.97 18.26
N LYS A 59 -6.24 -3.26 18.27
CA LYS A 59 -6.30 -4.06 17.05
C LYS A 59 -7.42 -3.57 16.15
N SER A 60 -7.24 -3.50 14.83
CA SER A 60 -8.38 -3.16 13.94
C SER A 60 -9.46 -4.26 13.96
N PRO A 61 -10.75 -3.91 14.06
CA PRO A 61 -11.84 -4.84 13.80
C PRO A 61 -11.88 -5.23 12.32
N SER A 62 -12.60 -6.30 11.97
CA SER A 62 -12.80 -6.66 10.57
C SER A 62 -13.69 -5.63 9.87
N TYR A 63 -13.31 -5.23 8.66
CA TYR A 63 -14.14 -4.43 7.76
C TYR A 63 -15.11 -5.30 6.96
N LEU A 64 -14.86 -6.62 6.88
CA LEU A 64 -15.75 -7.56 6.23
C LEU A 64 -17.08 -7.63 6.97
N ASN A 65 -18.17 -7.57 6.22
CA ASN A 65 -19.55 -7.54 6.71
C ASN A 65 -19.88 -6.29 7.56
N ALA A 66 -19.00 -5.29 7.63
CA ALA A 66 -19.20 -4.10 8.47
C ALA A 66 -20.42 -3.26 8.02
N GLY A 67 -20.83 -3.35 6.75
CA GLY A 67 -22.04 -2.68 6.23
C GLY A 67 -23.35 -3.16 6.84
N TYR A 68 -23.34 -4.25 7.62
CA TYR A 68 -24.50 -4.77 8.35
C TYR A 68 -24.41 -4.52 9.86
N ALA A 69 -23.32 -3.93 10.36
CA ALA A 69 -23.24 -3.55 11.75
C ALA A 69 -24.14 -2.32 12.02
N ASN A 70 -24.89 -2.35 13.11
CA ASN A 70 -25.72 -1.23 13.58
C ASN A 70 -25.20 -0.68 14.92
N GLY A 71 -25.65 0.48 15.38
CA GLY A 71 -25.22 1.03 16.67
C GLY A 71 -23.77 1.52 16.66
N GLY A 72 -23.30 1.96 15.48
CA GLY A 72 -21.98 2.50 15.24
C GLY A 72 -20.84 1.49 15.04
N LEU A 73 -19.73 1.99 14.48
CA LEU A 73 -18.51 1.24 14.17
C LEU A 73 -17.32 1.64 15.07
N PHE A 74 -16.19 0.96 14.87
CA PHE A 74 -15.08 0.79 15.82
C PHE A 74 -15.46 -0.02 17.06
N TRP A 75 -14.45 -0.45 17.82
CA TRP A 75 -14.64 -1.20 19.06
C TRP A 75 -15.47 -0.47 20.12
N ASP A 76 -15.47 0.86 20.14
CA ASP A 76 -16.19 1.70 21.12
C ASP A 76 -17.49 2.31 20.56
N GLY A 77 -17.77 2.12 19.28
CA GLY A 77 -18.98 2.64 18.63
C GLY A 77 -18.95 4.12 18.31
N ARG A 78 -17.76 4.75 18.32
CA ARG A 78 -17.65 6.22 18.11
C ARG A 78 -18.00 6.68 16.70
N ALA A 79 -17.98 5.79 15.72
CA ALA A 79 -18.44 6.10 14.37
C ALA A 79 -19.96 5.96 14.30
N SER A 80 -20.66 7.09 14.30
CA SER A 80 -22.11 7.18 14.43
C SER A 80 -22.88 6.73 13.18
N ASP A 81 -24.08 6.17 13.39
CA ASP A 81 -25.05 5.89 12.32
C ASP A 81 -25.57 7.17 11.61
N THR A 82 -25.39 8.35 12.20
CA THR A 82 -25.64 9.62 11.52
C THR A 82 -24.34 10.16 10.91
N PHE A 83 -24.29 10.24 9.58
CA PHE A 83 -23.14 10.80 8.87
C PHE A 83 -23.32 12.28 8.59
N ARG A 84 -22.31 13.08 8.94
CA ARG A 84 -22.24 14.52 8.71
C ARG A 84 -21.07 14.87 7.82
N ASP A 85 -21.26 15.87 6.97
CA ASP A 85 -20.16 16.45 6.22
C ASP A 85 -19.08 16.98 7.20
N PRO A 86 -17.81 16.57 7.07
CA PRO A 86 -16.77 16.96 8.03
C PRO A 86 -16.33 18.43 7.89
N LEU A 87 -16.73 19.14 6.83
CA LEU A 87 -16.43 20.56 6.62
C LEU A 87 -17.61 21.45 7.04
N THR A 88 -18.85 21.11 6.65
CA THR A 88 -20.03 21.94 6.90
C THR A 88 -20.83 21.51 8.13
N ASN A 89 -20.61 20.29 8.62
CA ASN A 89 -21.35 19.64 9.70
C ASN A 89 -22.84 19.37 9.39
N GLU A 90 -23.25 19.56 8.13
CA GLU A 90 -24.58 19.21 7.64
C GLU A 90 -24.80 17.69 7.69
N VAL A 91 -26.02 17.26 8.03
CA VAL A 91 -26.36 15.83 8.02
C VAL A 91 -26.56 15.38 6.57
N ILE A 92 -25.78 14.40 6.15
CA ILE A 92 -25.91 13.77 4.84
C ILE A 92 -26.75 12.49 4.95
N LEU A 93 -26.47 11.64 5.94
CA LEU A 93 -27.24 10.44 6.25
C LEU A 93 -27.75 10.52 7.68
N GLN A 94 -29.06 10.41 7.87
CA GLN A 94 -29.66 10.42 9.20
C GLN A 94 -29.39 9.11 9.95
N GLU A 95 -29.41 7.99 9.23
CA GLU A 95 -29.21 6.63 9.74
C GLU A 95 -28.37 5.80 8.75
N GLY A 96 -27.75 4.71 9.23
CA GLY A 96 -26.95 3.79 8.40
C GLY A 96 -25.62 4.35 7.88
N GLY A 97 -25.20 5.50 8.39
CA GLY A 97 -23.98 6.23 8.02
C GLY A 97 -22.72 5.84 8.80
N ALA A 98 -22.73 4.71 9.53
CA ALA A 98 -21.61 4.35 10.40
C ALA A 98 -20.31 4.07 9.63
N LEU A 99 -20.39 3.49 8.43
CA LEU A 99 -19.23 3.28 7.56
C LEU A 99 -18.63 4.62 7.13
N GLU A 100 -19.45 5.55 6.64
CA GLU A 100 -19.01 6.88 6.25
C GLU A 100 -18.36 7.63 7.43
N SER A 101 -18.97 7.54 8.62
CA SER A 101 -18.42 8.11 9.85
C SER A 101 -17.10 7.45 10.26
N GLN A 102 -16.93 6.15 10.03
CA GLN A 102 -15.70 5.42 10.33
C GLN A 102 -14.55 5.85 9.43
N VAL A 103 -14.81 6.06 8.14
CA VAL A 103 -13.83 6.47 7.13
C VAL A 103 -13.17 7.79 7.50
N LEU A 104 -13.85 8.66 8.25
CA LEU A 104 -13.32 9.97 8.62
C LEU A 104 -12.09 9.92 9.55
N GLY A 105 -11.84 8.79 10.22
CA GLY A 105 -10.75 8.67 11.21
C GLY A 105 -9.38 8.39 10.59
N PRO A 106 -9.16 7.19 10.00
CA PRO A 106 -7.82 6.75 9.58
C PRO A 106 -7.06 7.71 8.64
N PRO A 107 -7.69 8.32 7.61
CA PRO A 107 -7.01 9.21 6.66
C PRO A 107 -6.36 10.46 7.26
N LEU A 108 -6.78 10.89 8.45
CA LEU A 108 -6.22 12.04 9.18
C LEU A 108 -5.42 11.65 10.43
N SER A 109 -5.41 10.37 10.78
CA SER A 109 -4.71 9.87 11.96
C SER A 109 -3.20 9.86 11.72
N ASP A 110 -2.44 10.56 12.57
CA ASP A 110 -0.97 10.67 12.53
C ASP A 110 -0.26 9.38 12.98
N VAL A 111 -1.05 8.41 13.45
CA VAL A 111 -0.62 7.06 13.77
C VAL A 111 -0.97 6.10 12.64
N GLU A 112 -2.07 6.30 11.90
CA GLU A 112 -2.54 5.34 10.88
C GLU A 112 -2.09 5.67 9.46
N MET A 113 -2.57 6.77 8.86
CA MET A 113 -2.36 7.05 7.42
C MET A 113 -1.79 8.43 7.10
N ALA A 114 -1.79 9.37 8.07
CA ALA A 114 -1.42 10.76 7.84
C ALA A 114 -0.06 11.11 8.47
N HIS A 115 0.58 12.15 7.94
CA HIS A 115 1.56 12.91 8.72
C HIS A 115 0.82 13.85 9.68
N GLY A 116 1.54 14.38 10.68
CA GLY A 116 1.00 15.37 11.60
C GLY A 116 0.39 16.57 10.86
N GLY A 117 -0.76 17.04 11.34
CA GLY A 117 -1.42 18.27 10.88
C GLY A 117 -2.18 18.17 9.55
N ARG A 118 -2.30 16.98 8.94
CA ARG A 118 -3.14 16.81 7.75
C ARG A 118 -4.62 17.06 8.09
N ASN A 119 -5.31 17.82 7.24
CA ASN A 119 -6.76 18.00 7.32
C ASN A 119 -7.48 17.45 6.08
N TRP A 120 -8.81 17.45 6.14
CA TRP A 120 -9.67 16.90 5.09
C TRP A 120 -9.60 17.67 3.75
N VAL A 121 -9.33 18.99 3.78
CA VAL A 121 -9.13 19.78 2.55
C VAL A 121 -7.87 19.29 1.83
N GLN A 122 -6.75 19.16 2.55
CA GLN A 122 -5.51 18.65 1.99
C GLN A 122 -5.61 17.19 1.52
N ALA A 123 -6.35 16.35 2.25
CA ALA A 123 -6.58 14.96 1.85
C ALA A 123 -7.39 14.89 0.55
N ALA A 124 -8.47 15.67 0.44
CA ALA A 124 -9.29 15.75 -0.76
C ALA A 124 -8.51 16.31 -1.96
N ASP A 125 -7.74 17.38 -1.77
CA ASP A 125 -6.86 17.95 -2.80
C ASP A 125 -5.83 16.94 -3.27
N ARG A 126 -5.21 16.19 -2.34
CA ARG A 126 -4.26 15.14 -2.69
C ARG A 126 -4.92 14.04 -3.53
N ILE A 127 -6.12 13.60 -3.19
CA ILE A 127 -6.85 12.59 -3.96
C ILE A 127 -7.21 13.15 -5.35
N ALA A 128 -7.75 14.37 -5.43
CA ALA A 128 -8.10 15.01 -6.71
C ALA A 128 -6.92 15.07 -7.70
N ASN A 129 -5.71 15.31 -7.19
CA ASN A 129 -4.48 15.40 -7.98
C ASN A 129 -3.73 14.07 -8.14
N SER A 130 -4.22 12.98 -7.53
CA SER A 130 -3.60 11.66 -7.64
C SER A 130 -4.11 10.92 -8.88
N LYS A 131 -3.25 10.09 -9.47
CA LYS A 131 -3.67 9.14 -10.50
C LYS A 131 -4.27 7.88 -9.85
N PRO A 132 -5.51 7.46 -10.20
CA PRO A 132 -6.11 6.24 -9.66
C PRO A 132 -5.22 5.01 -9.90
N LEU A 133 -5.08 4.18 -8.86
CA LEU A 133 -4.29 2.93 -8.85
C LEU A 133 -2.81 3.06 -9.25
N ALA A 134 -2.24 4.26 -9.31
CA ALA A 134 -0.87 4.46 -9.80
C ALA A 134 0.20 3.66 -9.05
N LEU A 135 -0.01 3.41 -7.74
CA LEU A 135 0.94 2.68 -6.89
C LEU A 135 0.57 1.20 -6.72
N ALA A 136 -0.58 0.76 -7.24
CA ALA A 136 -1.09 -0.57 -7.00
C ALA A 136 -0.44 -1.61 -7.94
N SER A 137 -0.29 -2.84 -7.47
CA SER A 137 0.03 -4.01 -8.28
C SER A 137 -1.13 -5.00 -8.27
N ASN A 138 -1.11 -6.00 -9.17
CA ASN A 138 -2.16 -7.03 -9.30
C ASN A 138 -3.57 -6.45 -9.48
N VAL A 139 -3.69 -5.35 -10.23
CA VAL A 139 -4.99 -4.76 -10.55
C VAL A 139 -5.70 -5.67 -11.58
N PRO A 140 -6.95 -6.10 -11.34
CA PRO A 140 -7.72 -6.85 -12.33
C PRO A 140 -7.80 -6.11 -13.68
N GLN A 141 -7.58 -6.81 -14.80
CA GLN A 141 -7.54 -6.17 -16.13
C GLN A 141 -8.84 -5.43 -16.47
N SER A 142 -9.99 -5.95 -16.02
CA SER A 142 -11.28 -5.27 -16.15
C SER A 142 -11.29 -3.91 -15.47
N LEU A 143 -10.67 -3.78 -14.29
CA LEU A 143 -10.57 -2.53 -13.55
C LEU A 143 -9.59 -1.56 -14.21
N VAL A 144 -8.46 -2.06 -14.74
CA VAL A 144 -7.53 -1.24 -15.55
C VAL A 144 -8.24 -0.66 -16.76
N ASN A 145 -8.95 -1.50 -17.52
CA ASN A 145 -9.70 -1.10 -18.71
C ASN A 145 -10.87 -0.20 -18.38
N TRP A 146 -11.51 -0.39 -17.22
CA TRP A 146 -12.56 0.52 -16.78
C TRP A 146 -11.94 1.88 -16.47
N ILE A 147 -10.93 1.97 -15.60
CA ILE A 147 -10.32 3.26 -15.21
C ILE A 147 -9.81 4.03 -16.44
N ASP A 148 -9.10 3.38 -17.36
CA ASP A 148 -8.69 3.94 -18.66
C ASP A 148 -8.11 5.37 -18.60
N GLY A 149 -7.19 5.59 -17.65
CA GLY A 149 -6.53 6.88 -17.49
C GLY A 149 -7.39 8.01 -16.90
N ARG A 150 -8.66 7.74 -16.55
CA ARG A 150 -9.54 8.74 -15.91
C ARG A 150 -8.96 9.25 -14.60
N THR A 151 -9.15 10.54 -14.35
CA THR A 151 -8.75 11.21 -13.11
C THR A 151 -9.82 11.05 -12.04
N TYR A 152 -9.47 11.24 -10.76
CA TYR A 152 -10.49 11.24 -9.70
C TYR A 152 -11.62 12.26 -9.94
N PRO A 153 -11.36 13.51 -10.38
CA PRO A 153 -12.45 14.43 -10.75
C PRO A 153 -13.42 13.87 -11.80
N GLN A 154 -12.93 13.18 -12.84
CA GLN A 154 -13.80 12.54 -13.83
C GLN A 154 -14.61 11.38 -13.23
N LEU A 155 -14.00 10.58 -12.36
CA LEU A 155 -14.68 9.49 -11.67
C LEU A 155 -15.74 10.00 -10.67
N PHE A 156 -15.48 11.13 -10.02
CA PHE A 156 -16.43 11.78 -9.11
C PHE A 156 -17.57 12.46 -9.87
N GLU A 157 -17.30 13.05 -11.04
CA GLU A 157 -18.36 13.55 -11.95
C GLU A 157 -19.33 12.43 -12.31
N GLU A 158 -18.81 11.26 -12.70
CA GLU A 158 -19.64 10.11 -13.08
C GLU A 158 -20.47 9.57 -11.91
N ALA A 159 -19.90 9.52 -10.69
CA ALA A 159 -20.56 8.95 -9.52
C ALA A 159 -21.52 9.93 -8.80
N PHE A 160 -21.19 11.22 -8.78
CA PHE A 160 -21.88 12.25 -7.97
C PHE A 160 -22.46 13.40 -8.79
N GLY A 161 -22.24 13.42 -10.11
CA GLY A 161 -22.76 14.44 -11.03
C GLY A 161 -22.01 15.77 -11.05
N THR A 162 -20.84 15.83 -10.41
CA THR A 162 -19.96 17.02 -10.34
C THR A 162 -18.51 16.59 -10.06
N PRO A 163 -17.46 17.31 -10.50
CA PRO A 163 -16.09 16.81 -10.47
C PRO A 163 -15.38 17.00 -9.12
N GLU A 164 -16.00 17.67 -8.14
CA GLU A 164 -15.33 17.99 -6.89
C GLU A 164 -15.14 16.74 -6.03
N VAL A 165 -13.88 16.50 -5.68
CA VAL A 165 -13.50 15.52 -4.68
C VAL A 165 -13.67 16.17 -3.32
N THR A 166 -14.70 15.76 -2.57
CA THR A 166 -14.96 16.28 -1.22
C THR A 166 -14.78 15.18 -0.17
N PRO A 167 -14.45 15.54 1.09
CA PRO A 167 -14.36 14.57 2.18
C PRO A 167 -15.61 13.70 2.34
N ALA A 168 -16.79 14.30 2.21
CA ALA A 168 -18.06 13.56 2.28
C ALA A 168 -18.19 12.53 1.15
N ARG A 169 -17.83 12.90 -0.08
CA ARG A 169 -17.89 11.99 -1.24
C ARG A 169 -16.84 10.88 -1.16
N ILE A 170 -15.66 11.18 -0.61
CA ILE A 170 -14.65 10.16 -0.30
C ILE A 170 -15.21 9.14 0.70
N ALA A 171 -15.83 9.61 1.78
CA ALA A 171 -16.45 8.74 2.78
C ALA A 171 -17.56 7.87 2.18
N LEU A 172 -18.46 8.48 1.39
CA LEU A 172 -19.54 7.77 0.69
C LEU A 172 -19.00 6.71 -0.28
N ALA A 173 -17.95 7.02 -1.04
CA ALA A 173 -17.35 6.08 -2.00
C ALA A 173 -16.72 4.86 -1.30
N ILE A 174 -15.93 5.09 -0.24
CA ILE A 174 -15.29 4.00 0.52
C ILE A 174 -16.35 3.15 1.22
N ALA A 175 -17.30 3.78 1.91
CA ALA A 175 -18.39 3.07 2.57
C ALA A 175 -19.25 2.24 1.59
N THR A 176 -19.48 2.76 0.37
CA THR A 176 -20.19 2.00 -0.68
C THR A 176 -19.42 0.76 -1.11
N HIS A 177 -18.09 0.85 -1.24
CA HIS A 177 -17.26 -0.32 -1.51
C HIS A 177 -17.32 -1.34 -0.36
N GLU A 178 -17.18 -0.91 0.89
CA GLU A 178 -17.21 -1.80 2.06
C GLU A 178 -18.55 -2.54 2.21
N ARG A 179 -19.68 -1.96 1.79
CA ARG A 179 -20.99 -2.64 1.76
C ARG A 179 -21.04 -3.84 0.82
N GLN A 180 -20.14 -3.93 -0.15
CA GLN A 180 -20.06 -5.06 -1.08
C GLN A 180 -19.25 -6.23 -0.51
N LEU A 181 -18.51 -6.03 0.57
CA LEU A 181 -17.57 -6.99 1.14
C LEU A 181 -18.25 -7.87 2.18
N PHE A 182 -19.19 -8.71 1.75
CA PHE A 182 -19.97 -9.59 2.62
C PHE A 182 -19.67 -11.08 2.38
N SER A 183 -19.27 -11.78 3.44
CA SER A 183 -19.02 -13.22 3.45
C SER A 183 -20.27 -13.99 3.86
N ASP A 184 -20.73 -14.88 2.99
CA ASP A 184 -21.99 -15.62 3.11
C ASP A 184 -21.90 -17.08 2.60
N ARG A 185 -20.68 -17.59 2.35
CA ARG A 185 -20.45 -18.93 1.77
C ARG A 185 -19.46 -19.76 2.60
N THR A 186 -19.70 -19.82 3.89
CA THR A 186 -18.91 -20.63 4.82
C THR A 186 -19.41 -22.10 4.87
N PRO A 187 -18.61 -23.06 5.35
CA PRO A 187 -19.10 -24.41 5.62
C PRO A 187 -20.27 -24.45 6.61
N PHE A 188 -20.33 -23.51 7.57
CA PHE A 188 -21.45 -23.35 8.48
C PHE A 188 -22.72 -22.91 7.76
N ASP A 189 -22.65 -21.96 6.81
CA ASP A 189 -23.80 -21.52 6.02
C ASP A 189 -24.44 -22.71 5.27
N LYS A 190 -23.60 -23.57 4.68
CA LYS A 190 -24.05 -24.77 3.97
C LYS A 190 -24.70 -25.79 4.89
N TRP A 191 -24.17 -25.96 6.10
CA TRP A 191 -24.73 -26.86 7.12
C TRP A 191 -26.06 -26.34 7.67
N ALA A 192 -26.16 -25.03 7.93
CA ALA A 192 -27.36 -24.38 8.46
C ALA A 192 -28.57 -24.50 7.52
N THR A 193 -28.35 -24.59 6.20
CA THR A 193 -29.42 -24.83 5.21
C THR A 193 -29.73 -26.32 4.97
N GLY A 194 -29.29 -27.22 5.86
CA GLY A 194 -29.52 -28.66 5.74
C GLY A 194 -28.61 -29.40 4.75
N GLY A 195 -27.54 -28.75 4.29
CA GLY A 195 -26.48 -29.41 3.54
C GLY A 195 -25.46 -30.12 4.45
N GLY A 196 -24.49 -30.79 3.84
CA GLY A 196 -23.25 -31.16 4.54
C GLY A 196 -22.28 -29.97 4.59
N GLY A 197 -21.22 -30.03 5.39
CA GLY A 197 -20.23 -28.95 5.40
C GLY A 197 -19.33 -28.97 6.62
N LEU A 198 -19.83 -29.49 7.74
CA LEU A 198 -19.09 -29.68 8.98
C LEU A 198 -18.68 -31.14 9.16
N THR A 199 -17.54 -31.36 9.80
CA THR A 199 -17.20 -32.64 10.43
C THR A 199 -18.03 -32.85 11.69
N ASP A 200 -18.05 -34.08 12.23
CA ASP A 200 -18.77 -34.37 13.49
C ASP A 200 -18.26 -33.51 14.67
N GLU A 201 -16.95 -33.25 14.72
CA GLU A 201 -16.34 -32.39 15.74
C GLU A 201 -16.80 -30.93 15.60
N GLU A 202 -16.79 -30.39 14.38
CA GLU A 202 -17.23 -29.02 14.09
C GLU A 202 -18.74 -28.86 14.34
N ALA A 203 -19.55 -29.88 13.99
CA ALA A 203 -20.99 -29.89 14.24
C ALA A 203 -21.31 -29.95 15.73
N ALA A 204 -20.58 -30.75 16.51
CA ALA A 204 -20.69 -30.76 17.97
C ALA A 204 -20.31 -29.39 18.57
N GLY A 205 -19.29 -28.73 18.03
CA GLY A 205 -18.91 -27.37 18.41
C GLY A 205 -19.99 -26.33 18.11
N ALA A 206 -20.62 -26.40 16.93
CA ALA A 206 -21.74 -25.54 16.56
C ALA A 206 -22.96 -25.73 17.49
N GLN A 207 -23.28 -26.99 17.82
CA GLN A 207 -24.35 -27.33 18.77
C GLN A 207 -24.03 -26.83 20.18
N PHE A 208 -22.79 -26.99 20.63
CA PHE A 208 -22.35 -26.44 21.92
C PHE A 208 -22.51 -24.92 21.92
N PHE A 209 -22.05 -24.22 20.87
CA PHE A 209 -22.15 -22.77 20.75
C PHE A 209 -23.61 -22.29 20.85
N ALA A 210 -24.52 -22.91 20.09
CA ALA A 210 -25.93 -22.54 20.06
C ALA A 210 -26.69 -22.93 21.34
N GLY A 211 -26.27 -24.01 22.02
CA GLY A 211 -26.90 -24.49 23.25
C GLY A 211 -26.41 -23.79 24.53
N ASN A 212 -25.43 -22.90 24.45
CA ASN A 212 -24.80 -22.24 25.59
C ASN A 212 -24.89 -20.70 25.51
N THR A 213 -24.24 -20.02 26.45
CA THR A 213 -24.28 -18.56 26.57
C THR A 213 -23.66 -17.80 25.40
N CYS A 214 -22.89 -18.46 24.52
CA CYS A 214 -22.26 -17.84 23.35
C CYS A 214 -23.29 -17.13 22.46
N ILE A 215 -24.43 -17.80 22.20
CA ILE A 215 -25.51 -17.28 21.35
C ILE A 215 -26.19 -16.04 21.94
N GLN A 216 -26.02 -15.72 23.23
CA GLN A 216 -26.67 -14.55 23.83
C GLN A 216 -26.10 -13.23 23.31
N CYS A 217 -24.83 -13.23 22.89
CA CYS A 217 -24.19 -12.07 22.25
C CYS A 217 -23.85 -12.36 20.78
N HIS A 218 -23.54 -13.59 20.43
CA HIS A 218 -23.10 -13.97 19.09
C HIS A 218 -24.20 -14.71 18.32
N ASP A 219 -25.32 -14.05 18.06
CA ASP A 219 -26.47 -14.60 17.34
C ASP A 219 -26.57 -14.11 15.88
N GLY A 220 -27.47 -14.74 15.12
CA GLY A 220 -27.90 -14.29 13.82
C GLY A 220 -26.87 -14.51 12.72
N PRO A 221 -27.11 -13.94 11.52
CA PRO A 221 -26.28 -14.19 10.36
C PRO A 221 -24.81 -13.80 10.54
N LEU A 222 -24.49 -12.83 11.39
CA LEU A 222 -23.12 -12.35 11.63
C LEU A 222 -22.48 -12.95 12.88
N LEU A 223 -23.24 -13.73 13.66
CA LEU A 223 -22.84 -14.21 14.97
C LEU A 223 -22.40 -13.03 15.86
N ALA A 224 -23.21 -11.98 15.90
CA ALA A 224 -23.01 -10.78 16.69
C ALA A 224 -24.32 -10.01 16.84
N ASP A 225 -24.62 -9.59 18.07
CA ASP A 225 -25.74 -8.72 18.42
C ASP A 225 -25.44 -7.23 18.19
N HIS A 226 -24.17 -6.90 17.88
CA HIS A 226 -23.63 -5.56 17.69
C HIS A 226 -23.74 -4.62 18.91
N LEU A 227 -24.08 -5.17 20.07
CA LEU A 227 -24.14 -4.45 21.34
C LEU A 227 -22.76 -4.30 21.97
N PHE A 228 -22.70 -3.61 23.10
CA PHE A 228 -21.46 -3.28 23.79
C PHE A 228 -21.41 -3.99 25.14
N HIS A 229 -20.42 -4.86 25.31
CA HIS A 229 -20.30 -5.73 26.47
C HIS A 229 -18.95 -5.55 27.16
N ASN A 230 -18.96 -5.64 28.48
CA ASN A 230 -17.74 -5.79 29.27
C ASN A 230 -17.63 -7.25 29.69
N ILE A 231 -16.75 -7.98 28.99
CA ILE A 231 -16.54 -9.41 29.21
C ILE A 231 -15.35 -9.71 30.14
N GLY A 232 -14.75 -8.70 30.77
CA GLY A 232 -13.60 -8.89 31.66
C GLY A 232 -12.28 -9.19 30.95
N VAL A 233 -12.03 -8.59 29.77
CA VAL A 233 -10.71 -8.66 29.08
C VAL A 233 -9.68 -7.66 29.65
N ARG A 234 -10.13 -6.40 29.85
CA ARG A 234 -9.36 -5.18 30.16
C ARG A 234 -8.19 -5.48 31.12
N PRO A 235 -6.90 -5.09 30.94
CA PRO A 235 -6.41 -3.73 30.62
C PRO A 235 -5.52 -3.69 29.37
N PRO A 236 -5.46 -2.54 28.69
CA PRO A 236 -4.13 -1.94 28.44
C PRO A 236 -4.15 -0.40 28.61
N ALA A 237 -3.44 0.19 29.56
CA ALA A 237 -3.70 0.01 30.99
C ALA A 237 -5.02 0.72 31.38
N GLU A 238 -6.12 0.00 31.16
CA GLU A 238 -7.51 0.37 31.47
C GLU A 238 -8.23 1.31 30.51
N ASP A 239 -7.94 1.16 29.22
CA ASP A 239 -8.79 1.61 28.12
C ASP A 239 -10.29 1.60 28.49
N ARG A 240 -10.90 2.78 28.49
CA ARG A 240 -12.30 2.98 28.86
C ARG A 240 -13.27 2.51 27.78
N GLY A 241 -12.80 2.11 26.60
CA GLY A 241 -13.67 1.60 25.54
C GLY A 241 -14.76 2.61 25.19
N ARG A 242 -16.01 2.14 25.14
CA ARG A 242 -17.19 2.99 24.96
C ARG A 242 -17.35 4.09 26.01
N GLY A 243 -16.90 3.87 27.25
CA GLY A 243 -16.97 4.85 28.33
C GLY A 243 -16.17 6.13 28.05
N ALA A 244 -15.06 6.05 27.29
CA ALA A 244 -14.33 7.24 26.84
C ALA A 244 -15.15 8.09 25.86
N PHE A 245 -15.88 7.43 24.95
CA PHE A 245 -16.69 8.10 23.94
C PHE A 245 -17.98 8.70 24.51
N THR A 246 -18.67 7.93 25.36
CA THR A 246 -19.94 8.33 25.98
C THR A 246 -19.75 9.25 27.19
N ASN A 247 -18.54 9.28 27.74
CA ASN A 247 -18.22 9.89 29.02
C ASN A 247 -19.06 9.36 30.20
N ASN A 248 -19.54 8.11 30.10
CA ASN A 248 -20.30 7.43 31.15
C ASN A 248 -19.47 6.28 31.76
N PRO A 249 -19.11 6.34 33.06
CA PRO A 249 -18.37 5.28 33.74
C PRO A 249 -19.04 3.90 33.68
N ASP A 250 -20.38 3.83 33.60
CA ASP A 250 -21.10 2.55 33.47
C ASP A 250 -20.80 1.84 32.14
N ASN A 251 -20.33 2.60 31.13
CA ASN A 251 -19.92 2.08 29.84
C ASN A 251 -18.41 1.81 29.75
N ASP A 252 -17.66 2.04 30.82
CA ASP A 252 -16.22 1.80 30.81
C ASP A 252 -15.95 0.33 30.47
N GLY A 253 -15.05 0.09 29.52
CA GLY A 253 -14.58 -1.25 29.14
C GLY A 253 -15.58 -2.07 28.35
N GLN A 254 -16.72 -1.47 28.01
CA GLN A 254 -17.63 -2.06 27.05
C GLN A 254 -17.06 -1.89 25.65
N PHE A 255 -17.03 -2.99 24.91
CA PHE A 255 -16.62 -3.03 23.51
C PHE A 255 -17.68 -3.74 22.68
N LYS A 256 -17.78 -3.35 21.41
CA LYS A 256 -18.73 -3.91 20.47
C LYS A 256 -18.50 -5.41 20.30
N THR A 257 -19.56 -6.21 20.33
CA THR A 257 -19.49 -7.63 19.96
C THR A 257 -19.00 -7.75 18.51
N PRO A 258 -17.83 -8.36 18.26
CA PRO A 258 -17.32 -8.51 16.90
C PRO A 258 -18.11 -9.60 16.16
N ASN A 259 -18.30 -9.42 14.85
CA ASN A 259 -18.79 -10.50 14.01
C ASN A 259 -17.77 -11.66 13.99
N LEU A 260 -18.25 -12.90 14.06
CA LEU A 260 -17.37 -14.08 14.11
C LEU A 260 -17.10 -14.71 12.75
N ARG A 261 -17.66 -14.14 11.67
CA ARG A 261 -17.32 -14.58 10.31
C ARG A 261 -15.84 -14.32 10.04
N ASN A 262 -15.18 -15.31 9.45
CA ASN A 262 -13.75 -15.32 9.14
C ASN A 262 -12.83 -15.13 10.35
N VAL A 263 -13.31 -15.34 11.58
CA VAL A 263 -12.57 -14.98 12.81
C VAL A 263 -11.16 -15.59 12.86
N GLU A 264 -10.96 -16.81 12.35
CA GLU A 264 -9.64 -17.47 12.34
C GLU A 264 -8.56 -16.70 11.56
N LEU A 265 -8.96 -15.87 10.59
CA LEU A 265 -8.03 -15.07 9.77
C LEU A 265 -7.53 -13.80 10.50
N HIS A 266 -8.05 -13.53 11.70
CA HIS A 266 -7.86 -12.27 12.41
C HIS A 266 -7.07 -12.39 13.70
N ALA A 267 -6.30 -13.47 13.92
CA ALA A 267 -5.40 -13.55 15.08
C ALA A 267 -4.39 -12.37 15.10
N PRO A 268 -4.01 -11.85 16.29
CA PRO A 268 -4.51 -12.22 17.62
C PRO A 268 -5.90 -11.63 17.94
N PHE A 269 -6.57 -12.08 19.01
CA PHE A 269 -7.98 -11.82 19.29
C PHE A 269 -8.23 -10.80 20.42
N MET A 270 -9.46 -10.30 20.48
CA MET A 270 -9.94 -9.18 21.32
C MET A 270 -9.48 -7.79 20.82
N HIS A 271 -10.05 -6.72 21.39
CA HIS A 271 -9.77 -5.34 21.01
C HIS A 271 -8.29 -4.93 21.21
N ASN A 272 -7.58 -5.62 22.11
CA ASN A 272 -6.16 -5.41 22.41
C ASN A 272 -5.24 -6.52 21.86
N GLY A 273 -5.80 -7.53 21.20
CA GLY A 273 -5.03 -8.67 20.68
C GLY A 273 -4.39 -9.53 21.77
N LYS A 274 -4.99 -9.62 22.96
CA LYS A 274 -4.47 -10.37 24.11
C LYS A 274 -4.24 -11.88 23.84
N PHE A 275 -5.04 -12.49 22.98
CA PHE A 275 -5.02 -13.93 22.77
C PHE A 275 -4.46 -14.30 21.40
N ALA A 276 -3.49 -15.22 21.34
CA ALA A 276 -2.87 -15.61 20.07
C ALA A 276 -3.72 -16.62 19.28
N THR A 277 -4.47 -17.47 19.97
CA THR A 277 -5.25 -18.58 19.37
C THR A 277 -6.72 -18.53 19.77
N LEU A 278 -7.59 -19.20 18.99
CA LEU A 278 -9.00 -19.37 19.36
C LEU A 278 -9.16 -20.27 20.59
N GLU A 279 -8.21 -21.19 20.81
CA GLU A 279 -8.12 -22.00 22.03
C GLU A 279 -7.92 -21.13 23.27
N ASP A 280 -7.07 -20.10 23.20
CA ASP A 280 -6.88 -19.14 24.28
C ASP A 280 -8.17 -18.35 24.57
N VAL A 281 -8.93 -18.00 23.53
CA VAL A 281 -10.24 -17.34 23.63
C VAL A 281 -11.26 -18.26 24.31
N VAL A 282 -11.33 -19.53 23.92
CA VAL A 282 -12.21 -20.51 24.57
C VAL A 282 -11.82 -20.71 26.03
N ALA A 283 -10.52 -20.82 26.31
CA ALA A 283 -10.02 -20.93 27.68
C ALA A 283 -10.38 -19.70 28.53
N PHE A 284 -10.42 -18.50 27.92
CA PHE A 284 -10.82 -17.25 28.57
C PHE A 284 -12.29 -17.26 28.99
N TYR A 285 -13.19 -17.62 28.09
CA TYR A 285 -14.60 -17.75 28.44
C TYR A 285 -14.84 -18.88 29.45
N ASN A 286 -14.12 -20.01 29.33
CA ASN A 286 -14.25 -21.13 30.25
C ASN A 286 -13.93 -20.77 31.71
N ARG A 287 -13.02 -19.81 31.94
CA ARG A 287 -12.67 -19.31 33.29
C ARG A 287 -13.45 -18.06 33.71
N GLY A 288 -14.33 -17.53 32.85
CA GLY A 288 -15.25 -16.43 33.19
C GLY A 288 -14.64 -15.02 33.15
N GLY A 289 -13.63 -14.79 32.30
CA GLY A 289 -12.94 -13.51 32.21
C GLY A 289 -11.62 -13.46 33.00
N ASP A 290 -10.77 -12.46 32.69
CA ASP A 290 -9.45 -12.27 33.32
C ASP A 290 -9.37 -11.01 34.19
N PHE A 291 -10.40 -10.17 34.14
CA PHE A 291 -10.48 -8.90 34.85
C PHE A 291 -11.84 -8.78 35.52
N ASP A 292 -11.86 -8.13 36.67
CA ASP A 292 -13.09 -7.91 37.44
C ASP A 292 -13.42 -6.42 37.52
N ALA A 293 -14.70 -6.10 37.29
CA ALA A 293 -15.23 -4.75 37.37
C ALA A 293 -16.74 -4.81 37.66
N PRO A 294 -17.32 -3.77 38.30
CA PRO A 294 -18.73 -3.78 38.70
C PRO A 294 -19.72 -3.94 37.54
N ASN A 295 -19.34 -3.49 36.33
CA ASN A 295 -20.18 -3.48 35.14
C ASN A 295 -19.90 -4.65 34.17
N ILE A 296 -19.27 -5.74 34.63
CA ILE A 296 -19.14 -6.96 33.83
C ILE A 296 -20.49 -7.65 33.72
N ASP A 297 -20.79 -8.20 32.54
CA ASP A 297 -22.02 -8.93 32.24
C ASP A 297 -22.05 -10.34 32.88
N ARG A 298 -21.95 -10.42 34.22
CA ARG A 298 -21.84 -11.66 35.01
C ARG A 298 -23.04 -12.61 34.88
N GLY A 299 -24.16 -12.13 34.36
CA GLY A 299 -25.29 -12.99 33.98
C GLY A 299 -24.92 -14.00 32.88
N VAL A 300 -23.98 -13.63 32.01
CA VAL A 300 -23.53 -14.39 30.84
C VAL A 300 -22.08 -14.85 31.02
N ILE A 301 -21.21 -13.95 31.51
CA ILE A 301 -19.76 -14.17 31.66
C ILE A 301 -19.44 -14.75 33.03
N ARG A 302 -19.34 -16.08 33.06
CA ARG A 302 -19.05 -16.88 34.25
C ARG A 302 -18.29 -18.16 33.88
N PRO A 303 -17.57 -18.80 34.81
CA PRO A 303 -16.93 -20.08 34.54
C PRO A 303 -17.91 -21.10 33.97
N MET A 304 -17.54 -21.75 32.86
CA MET A 304 -18.43 -22.64 32.12
C MET A 304 -18.20 -24.12 32.40
N GLY A 305 -17.04 -24.48 32.97
CA GLY A 305 -16.75 -25.87 33.33
C GLY A 305 -16.62 -26.84 32.15
N MET A 306 -16.25 -26.32 30.97
CA MET A 306 -16.11 -27.10 29.75
C MET A 306 -15.04 -28.19 29.90
N THR A 307 -15.37 -29.39 29.43
CA THR A 307 -14.42 -30.49 29.26
C THR A 307 -13.37 -30.15 28.20
N PRO A 308 -12.20 -30.82 28.19
CA PRO A 308 -11.21 -30.63 27.12
C PRO A 308 -11.77 -30.86 25.72
N GLN A 309 -12.69 -31.82 25.57
CA GLN A 309 -13.33 -32.14 24.29
C GLN A 309 -14.26 -31.02 23.83
N GLU A 310 -15.13 -30.49 24.70
CA GLU A 310 -16.03 -29.37 24.35
C GLU A 310 -15.23 -28.12 23.95
N ARG A 311 -14.12 -27.84 24.63
CA ARG A 311 -13.25 -26.72 24.26
C ARG A 311 -12.63 -26.90 22.87
N ALA A 312 -12.18 -28.10 22.55
CA ALA A 312 -11.62 -28.42 21.23
C ALA A 312 -12.69 -28.29 20.14
N GLN A 313 -13.89 -28.83 20.38
CA GLN A 313 -15.03 -28.74 19.46
C GLN A 313 -15.45 -27.28 19.22
N LEU A 314 -15.56 -26.47 20.27
CA LEU A 314 -15.90 -25.05 20.14
C LEU A 314 -14.82 -24.26 19.37
N ALA A 315 -13.54 -24.52 19.63
CA ALA A 315 -12.45 -23.92 18.87
C ALA A 315 -12.46 -24.38 17.40
N ALA A 316 -12.74 -25.66 17.13
CA ALA A 316 -12.88 -26.20 15.78
C ALA A 316 -14.04 -25.53 15.03
N PHE A 317 -15.17 -25.30 15.70
CA PHE A 317 -16.30 -24.57 15.13
C PHE A 317 -15.91 -23.14 14.70
N MET A 318 -15.19 -22.39 15.53
CA MET A 318 -14.83 -21.00 15.21
C MET A 318 -13.74 -20.86 14.12
N LYS A 319 -13.18 -21.96 13.62
CA LYS A 319 -12.12 -21.98 12.60
C LYS A 319 -12.67 -22.02 11.17
N ARG A 320 -12.37 -23.10 10.45
CA ARG A 320 -12.80 -23.37 9.08
C ARG A 320 -14.33 -23.22 8.89
N PRO A 321 -15.19 -23.65 9.83
CA PRO A 321 -16.64 -23.52 9.64
C PRO A 321 -17.16 -22.11 9.45
N LEU A 322 -16.51 -21.10 10.05
CA LEU A 322 -16.91 -19.70 9.94
C LEU A 322 -16.13 -18.93 8.87
N THR A 323 -15.24 -19.60 8.13
CA THR A 323 -14.35 -18.94 7.18
C THR A 323 -14.80 -19.17 5.74
N ASP A 324 -15.06 -18.08 5.03
CA ASP A 324 -15.45 -18.10 3.63
C ASP A 324 -14.21 -18.36 2.77
N PRO A 325 -14.18 -19.41 1.94
CA PRO A 325 -13.04 -19.70 1.08
C PRO A 325 -12.68 -18.53 0.17
N ARG A 326 -13.66 -17.72 -0.27
CA ARG A 326 -13.39 -16.55 -1.12
C ARG A 326 -12.60 -15.48 -0.38
N VAL A 327 -12.84 -15.30 0.91
CA VAL A 327 -12.06 -14.35 1.72
C VAL A 327 -10.64 -14.86 1.91
N ARG A 328 -10.48 -16.14 2.26
CA ARG A 328 -9.16 -16.76 2.48
C ARG A 328 -8.28 -16.71 1.22
N ASP A 329 -8.89 -16.97 0.08
CA ASP A 329 -8.20 -17.10 -1.20
C ASP A 329 -8.21 -15.78 -2.01
N GLU A 330 -8.67 -14.67 -1.40
CA GLU A 330 -8.81 -13.34 -2.02
C GLU A 330 -9.53 -13.39 -3.39
N LEU A 331 -10.61 -14.17 -3.48
CA LEU A 331 -11.45 -14.31 -4.68
C LEU A 331 -12.56 -13.26 -4.70
N PRO A 332 -13.11 -12.92 -5.89
CA PRO A 332 -14.19 -11.94 -5.99
C PRO A 332 -15.39 -12.22 -5.07
N PRO A 333 -15.93 -11.18 -4.39
CA PRO A 333 -15.61 -9.75 -4.50
C PRO A 333 -14.48 -9.26 -3.57
N PHE A 334 -13.71 -10.16 -2.96
CA PHE A 334 -12.62 -9.83 -2.02
C PHE A 334 -11.25 -9.72 -2.71
N ASP A 335 -11.20 -9.93 -4.03
CA ASP A 335 -10.03 -9.65 -4.81
C ASP A 335 -9.75 -8.15 -4.78
N ARG A 336 -8.49 -7.79 -4.56
CA ARG A 336 -8.08 -6.39 -4.42
C ARG A 336 -6.71 -6.17 -5.05
N PRO A 337 -6.42 -4.95 -5.52
CA PRO A 337 -5.06 -4.59 -5.82
C PRO A 337 -4.17 -4.71 -4.58
N GLN A 338 -2.93 -5.13 -4.79
CA GLN A 338 -1.92 -5.18 -3.76
C GLN A 338 -1.45 -3.76 -3.44
N LEU A 339 -1.32 -3.45 -2.13
CA LEU A 339 -0.85 -2.15 -1.68
C LEU A 339 0.65 -1.99 -1.89
N TYR A 340 1.11 -0.75 -2.05
CA TYR A 340 2.54 -0.45 -2.18
C TYR A 340 3.38 -1.05 -1.04
N THR A 341 2.90 -0.95 0.19
CA THR A 341 3.55 -1.50 1.40
C THR A 341 3.66 -3.02 1.40
N GLU A 342 2.85 -3.71 0.58
CA GLU A 342 2.89 -5.17 0.41
C GLU A 342 3.75 -5.59 -0.79
N SER A 343 4.22 -4.62 -1.60
CA SER A 343 4.97 -4.87 -2.83
C SER A 343 6.49 -4.88 -2.61
N ASN A 344 7.22 -5.35 -3.62
CA ASN A 344 8.69 -5.26 -3.66
C ASN A 344 9.21 -3.86 -4.05
N ARG A 345 8.32 -2.88 -4.27
CA ARG A 345 8.69 -1.48 -4.58
C ARG A 345 9.10 -0.68 -3.34
N VAL A 346 8.85 -1.21 -2.14
CA VAL A 346 9.34 -0.63 -0.88
C VAL A 346 10.87 -0.67 -0.83
N PRO A 347 11.57 0.39 -0.40
CA PRO A 347 13.02 0.33 -0.22
C PRO A 347 13.44 -0.87 0.65
N GLN A 348 14.52 -1.55 0.24
CA GLN A 348 15.01 -2.78 0.87
C GLN A 348 16.31 -2.52 1.62
N ILE A 349 16.41 -3.00 2.87
CA ILE A 349 17.64 -2.92 3.67
C ILE A 349 18.45 -4.21 3.52
N THR A 350 19.63 -4.13 2.92
CA THR A 350 20.49 -5.28 2.60
C THR A 350 21.96 -5.02 2.96
N GLY A 351 22.84 -5.99 2.66
CA GLY A 351 24.28 -5.86 2.87
C GLY A 351 24.70 -5.72 4.35
N THR A 352 25.99 -5.44 4.55
CA THR A 352 26.62 -5.21 5.86
C THR A 352 26.85 -3.71 6.10
N GLY A 353 27.00 -3.33 7.37
CA GLY A 353 27.44 -2.00 7.79
C GLY A 353 28.74 -2.06 8.59
N ARG A 354 29.19 -0.91 9.09
CA ARG A 354 30.33 -0.79 10.01
C ARG A 354 29.84 -0.24 11.35
N ALA A 355 30.17 -0.92 12.43
CA ALA A 355 29.82 -0.49 13.78
C ALA A 355 30.60 0.77 14.21
N GLY A 356 29.98 1.56 15.07
CA GLY A 356 30.62 2.65 15.79
C GLY A 356 31.48 2.18 16.95
N GLY A 357 32.06 3.13 17.69
CA GLY A 357 32.86 2.86 18.89
C GLY A 357 32.07 2.15 19.99
N GLY A 358 30.74 2.32 20.02
CA GLY A 358 29.83 1.60 20.92
C GLY A 358 29.43 0.20 20.44
N GLY A 359 29.98 -0.30 19.33
CA GLY A 359 29.65 -1.63 18.79
C GLY A 359 28.32 -1.72 18.04
N LEU A 360 27.56 -0.63 17.96
CA LEU A 360 26.29 -0.57 17.21
C LEU A 360 26.53 -0.17 15.75
N VAL A 361 25.87 -0.86 14.84
CA VAL A 361 25.81 -0.48 13.41
C VAL A 361 24.62 0.44 13.22
N PRO A 362 24.79 1.67 12.69
CA PRO A 362 23.67 2.55 12.41
C PRO A 362 22.61 1.88 11.53
N ARG A 363 21.34 2.08 11.85
CA ARG A 363 20.23 1.44 11.15
C ARG A 363 19.56 2.43 10.21
N ALA A 364 19.71 2.18 8.91
CA ALA A 364 18.98 2.93 7.89
C ALA A 364 17.49 2.57 7.89
N MET A 365 16.66 3.57 7.63
CA MET A 365 15.22 3.46 7.50
C MET A 365 14.77 4.19 6.22
N ALA A 366 14.03 3.48 5.38
CA ALA A 366 13.42 4.02 4.16
C ALA A 366 12.19 3.16 3.85
N ILE A 367 11.00 3.75 3.85
CA ILE A 367 9.73 3.03 3.64
C ILE A 367 8.79 3.77 2.69
N GLU A 368 9.00 5.06 2.47
CA GLU A 368 8.14 5.89 1.64
C GLU A 368 8.28 5.50 0.16
N PRO A 369 7.22 5.68 -0.66
CA PRO A 369 7.26 5.36 -2.08
C PRO A 369 8.31 6.18 -2.83
N PRO A 370 9.28 5.53 -3.51
CA PRO A 370 10.16 6.20 -4.43
C PRO A 370 9.46 6.54 -5.76
N LEU A 371 8.27 7.16 -5.69
CA LEU A 371 7.49 7.57 -6.85
C LEU A 371 8.13 8.81 -7.50
N VAL A 372 8.22 8.81 -8.83
CA VAL A 372 8.63 9.99 -9.61
C VAL A 372 7.79 11.21 -9.23
N GLY A 373 8.44 12.35 -8.99
CA GLY A 373 7.75 13.56 -8.53
C GLY A 373 7.36 13.57 -7.04
N ASN A 374 7.69 12.55 -6.25
CA ASN A 374 7.46 12.60 -4.80
C ASN A 374 8.30 13.74 -4.17
N PRO A 375 7.68 14.79 -3.59
CA PRO A 375 8.43 15.91 -3.01
C PRO A 375 9.09 15.58 -1.66
N SER A 376 8.68 14.48 -1.04
CA SER A 376 9.09 14.11 0.31
C SER A 376 9.31 12.60 0.35
N PHE A 377 10.43 12.13 -0.21
CA PHE A 377 10.97 10.78 0.00
C PHE A 377 11.93 10.81 1.19
N THR A 378 11.46 10.36 2.33
CA THR A 378 12.11 10.50 3.63
C THR A 378 12.93 9.26 3.97
N VAL A 379 14.20 9.49 4.25
CA VAL A 379 15.15 8.48 4.72
C VAL A 379 15.68 8.90 6.09
N ALA A 380 15.96 7.91 6.94
CA ALA A 380 16.40 8.17 8.30
C ALA A 380 17.47 7.18 8.75
N VAL A 381 18.12 7.51 9.86
CA VAL A 381 19.09 6.68 10.55
C VAL A 381 18.82 6.67 12.05
N GLU A 382 18.93 5.48 12.64
CA GLU A 382 18.95 5.24 14.09
C GLU A 382 20.30 4.63 14.52
N ASP A 383 20.54 4.58 15.83
CA ASP A 383 21.75 4.00 16.44
C ASP A 383 23.07 4.64 15.98
N GLY A 384 23.03 5.92 15.60
CA GLY A 384 24.21 6.73 15.31
C GLY A 384 24.83 7.33 16.58
N ALA A 385 26.04 7.88 16.47
CA ALA A 385 26.64 8.65 17.55
C ALA A 385 25.82 9.93 17.82
N ALA A 386 25.45 10.18 19.07
CA ALA A 386 24.65 11.34 19.47
C ALA A 386 25.30 12.66 19.05
N GLY A 387 24.52 13.58 18.48
CA GLY A 387 25.02 14.88 18.01
C GLY A 387 25.91 14.86 16.76
N ALA A 388 26.19 13.68 16.19
CA ALA A 388 27.04 13.58 15.02
C ALA A 388 26.37 14.19 13.77
N ASN A 389 27.17 14.78 12.89
CA ASN A 389 26.70 15.23 11.57
C ASN A 389 26.73 14.05 10.59
N ALA A 390 25.70 13.22 10.64
CA ALA A 390 25.56 12.07 9.76
C ALA A 390 25.34 12.51 8.32
N VAL A 391 25.93 11.80 7.37
CA VAL A 391 25.81 12.06 5.94
C VAL A 391 25.10 10.88 5.29
N VAL A 392 23.99 11.14 4.62
CA VAL A 392 23.41 10.16 3.69
C VAL A 392 23.99 10.40 2.30
N VAL A 393 24.46 9.33 1.66
CA VAL A 393 24.90 9.34 0.25
C VAL A 393 24.02 8.34 -0.49
N ILE A 394 23.41 8.78 -1.59
CA ILE A 394 22.59 7.98 -2.49
C ILE A 394 23.20 8.08 -3.89
N ASP A 395 23.50 6.93 -4.47
CA ASP A 395 24.22 6.81 -5.75
C ASP A 395 23.62 5.69 -6.62
N SER A 396 23.98 5.64 -7.90
CA SER A 396 23.59 4.63 -8.89
C SER A 396 24.33 3.29 -8.71
N ALA A 397 25.30 3.25 -7.80
CA ALA A 397 26.00 2.04 -7.34
C ALA A 397 26.16 2.09 -5.81
N ASP A 398 26.44 0.95 -5.16
CA ASP A 398 26.66 0.92 -3.70
C ASP A 398 27.80 1.89 -3.31
N PRO A 399 27.52 2.94 -2.49
CA PRO A 399 28.55 3.89 -2.04
C PRO A 399 29.65 3.25 -1.17
N GLY A 400 29.42 2.03 -0.69
CA GLY A 400 30.41 1.20 0.00
C GLY A 400 30.69 1.60 1.45
N VAL A 401 31.52 0.80 2.13
CA VAL A 401 31.93 1.00 3.54
C VAL A 401 33.40 1.41 3.66
N GLY A 402 33.94 2.08 2.65
CA GLY A 402 35.38 2.37 2.51
C GLY A 402 36.01 3.21 3.62
N ALA A 403 37.26 3.62 3.39
CA ALA A 403 38.05 4.39 4.36
C ALA A 403 37.68 5.88 4.44
N SER A 404 36.88 6.39 3.51
CA SER A 404 36.40 7.77 3.48
C SER A 404 34.89 7.82 3.19
N ILE A 405 34.25 8.91 3.60
CA ILE A 405 32.86 9.21 3.24
C ILE A 405 32.86 9.74 1.80
N PRO A 406 32.04 9.18 0.89
CA PRO A 406 31.96 9.70 -0.48
C PRO A 406 31.66 11.21 -0.53
N ALA A 407 32.40 11.90 -1.39
CA ALA A 407 32.29 13.36 -1.54
C ALA A 407 31.01 13.80 -2.26
N ALA A 408 30.42 12.92 -3.08
CA ALA A 408 29.20 13.12 -3.82
C ALA A 408 28.37 11.82 -3.86
N GLY A 409 27.11 11.94 -4.26
CA GLY A 409 26.27 10.83 -4.68
C GLY A 409 25.52 11.25 -5.94
N SER A 410 25.42 10.39 -6.94
CA SER A 410 24.77 10.74 -8.22
C SER A 410 23.29 11.09 -8.09
N PHE A 411 22.62 10.67 -7.01
CA PHE A 411 21.23 11.03 -6.73
C PHE A 411 21.12 12.10 -5.65
N ALA A 412 21.70 11.85 -4.47
CA ALA A 412 21.64 12.79 -3.36
C ALA A 412 22.81 12.63 -2.39
N ARG A 413 23.20 13.74 -1.77
CA ARG A 413 24.06 13.76 -0.59
C ARG A 413 23.54 14.82 0.36
N SER A 414 23.19 14.42 1.57
CA SER A 414 22.69 15.36 2.59
C SER A 414 23.32 15.09 3.95
N THR A 415 23.45 16.14 4.75
CA THR A 415 24.01 16.09 6.10
C THR A 415 22.91 16.41 7.11
N VAL A 416 22.76 15.58 8.13
CA VAL A 416 21.80 15.73 9.21
C VAL A 416 22.53 15.63 10.55
N THR A 417 22.30 16.60 11.42
CA THR A 417 22.77 16.52 12.81
C THR A 417 21.86 15.57 13.58
N LEU A 418 22.43 14.49 14.12
CA LEU A 418 21.68 13.51 14.90
C LEU A 418 21.29 14.09 16.26
N SER A 419 20.13 13.66 16.76
CA SER A 419 19.63 14.00 18.10
C SER A 419 20.55 13.45 19.20
N GLY A 420 20.23 13.80 20.46
CA GLY A 420 20.91 13.24 21.64
C GLY A 420 20.77 11.72 21.78
N THR A 421 19.84 11.10 21.06
CA THR A 421 19.64 9.64 21.01
C THR A 421 20.25 9.00 19.75
N GLY A 422 20.97 9.78 18.93
CA GLY A 422 21.65 9.25 17.75
C GLY A 422 20.72 9.03 16.55
N ARG A 423 19.64 9.80 16.44
CA ARG A 423 18.64 9.68 15.37
C ARG A 423 18.57 10.93 14.50
N GLY A 424 18.44 10.76 13.19
CA GLY A 424 18.19 11.86 12.26
C GLY A 424 17.49 11.40 10.98
N SER A 425 16.74 12.30 10.34
CA SER A 425 16.04 12.03 9.08
C SER A 425 16.16 13.21 8.12
N VAL A 426 15.94 12.94 6.83
CA VAL A 426 15.89 13.94 5.77
C VAL A 426 14.86 13.55 4.72
N SER A 427 14.06 14.52 4.29
CA SER A 427 13.15 14.36 3.15
C SER A 427 13.83 14.87 1.88
N LEU A 428 13.84 14.02 0.85
CA LEU A 428 14.46 14.29 -0.44
C LEU A 428 13.37 14.35 -1.51
N ALA A 429 13.47 15.27 -2.47
CA ALA A 429 12.60 15.25 -3.62
C ALA A 429 13.07 14.19 -4.63
N ILE A 430 12.15 13.38 -5.15
CA ILE A 430 12.36 12.59 -6.35
C ILE A 430 11.92 13.46 -7.53
N PRO A 431 12.83 13.86 -8.42
CA PRO A 431 12.49 14.73 -9.53
C PRO A 431 11.33 14.15 -10.36
N ASN A 432 10.45 15.02 -10.86
CA ASN A 432 9.42 14.62 -11.81
C ASN A 432 10.02 14.40 -13.20
N ASN A 433 10.86 13.37 -13.34
CA ASN A 433 11.58 13.03 -14.55
C ASN A 433 11.37 11.56 -14.90
N ALA A 434 10.66 11.29 -16.00
CA ALA A 434 10.35 9.95 -16.47
C ALA A 434 11.61 9.10 -16.75
N SER A 435 12.77 9.70 -17.02
CA SER A 435 14.01 8.94 -17.24
C SER A 435 14.50 8.22 -15.98
N LEU A 436 14.06 8.63 -14.80
CA LEU A 436 14.39 7.97 -13.53
C LEU A 436 13.58 6.68 -13.33
N VAL A 437 12.43 6.53 -13.99
CA VAL A 437 11.56 5.36 -13.81
C VAL A 437 12.30 4.08 -14.22
N GLY A 438 12.33 3.10 -13.31
CA GLY A 438 13.06 1.85 -13.46
C GLY A 438 14.53 1.90 -13.03
N GLN A 439 15.09 3.09 -12.74
CA GLN A 439 16.44 3.20 -12.22
C GLN A 439 16.50 2.81 -10.74
N THR A 440 17.53 2.06 -10.37
CA THR A 440 17.80 1.63 -9.00
C THR A 440 18.92 2.48 -8.40
N PHE A 441 18.68 2.96 -7.18
CA PHE A 441 19.63 3.73 -6.39
C PHE A 441 19.95 3.04 -5.07
N PHE A 442 21.13 3.36 -4.55
CA PHE A 442 21.77 2.71 -3.42
C PHE A 442 22.20 3.77 -2.42
N GLY A 443 21.72 3.66 -1.19
CA GLY A 443 21.96 4.63 -0.13
C GLY A 443 22.63 4.05 1.10
N ARG A 444 23.51 4.84 1.72
CA ARG A 444 24.11 4.56 3.03
C ARG A 444 24.19 5.82 3.88
N TRP A 445 24.05 5.62 5.18
CA TRP A 445 24.36 6.63 6.18
C TRP A 445 25.77 6.43 6.72
N TYR A 446 26.52 7.52 6.78
CA TYR A 446 27.86 7.62 7.34
C TYR A 446 27.78 8.51 8.57
N VAL A 447 28.09 7.97 9.75
CA VAL A 447 27.94 8.70 11.01
C VAL A 447 29.32 8.92 11.63
N PRO A 448 29.83 10.16 11.66
CA PRO A 448 31.08 10.47 12.34
C PRO A 448 31.08 9.95 13.79
N ASP A 449 32.11 9.20 14.13
CA ASP A 449 32.29 8.56 15.43
C ASP A 449 33.77 8.29 15.63
N THR A 450 34.41 9.01 16.55
CA THR A 450 35.85 8.91 16.82
C THR A 450 36.30 7.55 17.31
N GLY A 451 35.38 6.74 17.88
CA GLY A 451 35.66 5.37 18.31
C GLY A 451 35.48 4.33 17.20
N ALA A 452 34.92 4.71 16.04
CA ALA A 452 34.74 3.81 14.91
C ALA A 452 36.00 3.69 14.06
N ALA A 453 36.17 2.56 13.37
CA ALA A 453 37.23 2.45 12.37
C ALA A 453 37.05 3.52 11.26
N ASN A 454 38.16 4.16 10.87
CA ASN A 454 38.21 5.31 9.97
C ASN A 454 37.49 6.58 10.47
N GLY A 455 37.09 6.64 11.75
CA GLY A 455 36.45 7.80 12.36
C GLY A 455 34.95 7.96 12.04
N PHE A 456 34.30 6.93 11.49
CA PHE A 456 32.85 6.92 11.25
C PHE A 456 32.27 5.50 11.14
N SER A 457 31.04 5.32 11.63
CA SER A 457 30.23 4.14 11.41
C SER A 457 29.42 4.25 10.12
N VAL A 458 28.94 3.12 9.60
CA VAL A 458 28.22 3.06 8.32
C VAL A 458 27.01 2.16 8.45
N SER A 459 25.85 2.63 8.00
CA SER A 459 24.65 1.81 7.98
C SER A 459 24.76 0.65 6.99
N ARG A 460 23.84 -0.30 7.15
CA ARG A 460 23.51 -1.23 6.06
C ARG A 460 23.00 -0.46 4.84
N LEU A 461 23.07 -1.10 3.68
CA LEU A 461 22.64 -0.55 2.39
C LEU A 461 21.12 -0.46 2.37
N PHE A 462 20.56 0.68 1.95
CA PHE A 462 19.17 0.74 1.53
C PHE A 462 19.10 0.91 0.02
N THR A 463 18.28 0.11 -0.64
CA THR A 463 18.13 0.11 -2.10
C THR A 463 16.69 0.43 -2.46
N PHE A 464 16.48 1.27 -3.46
CA PHE A 464 15.14 1.56 -3.97
C PHE A 464 15.18 1.74 -5.49
N THR A 465 14.04 1.46 -6.13
CA THR A 465 13.87 1.64 -7.57
C THR A 465 12.79 2.69 -7.79
N VAL A 466 13.13 3.76 -8.51
CA VAL A 466 12.15 4.80 -8.81
C VAL A 466 11.09 4.24 -9.73
N PHE A 467 9.83 4.49 -9.42
CA PHE A 467 8.70 4.01 -10.23
C PHE A 467 7.76 5.16 -10.58
N GLY A 468 6.89 4.93 -11.55
CA GLY A 468 5.96 5.91 -12.08
C GLY A 468 5.50 5.49 -13.47
N GLU A 469 4.74 6.34 -14.14
CA GLU A 469 4.55 6.18 -15.58
C GLU A 469 5.89 6.43 -16.26
N ALA A 470 6.45 5.40 -16.90
CA ALA A 470 7.46 5.63 -17.90
C ALA A 470 6.85 6.55 -18.96
N ALA A 471 7.64 7.44 -19.54
CA ALA A 471 7.21 8.13 -20.74
C ALA A 471 6.75 7.05 -21.71
N THR A 472 5.48 7.07 -22.12
CA THR A 472 5.03 6.25 -23.23
C THR A 472 5.99 6.56 -24.36
N PRO A 473 6.70 5.58 -24.94
CA PRO A 473 7.36 5.82 -26.21
C PRO A 473 6.26 6.40 -27.11
N ALA A 474 6.42 7.65 -27.55
CA ALA A 474 5.43 8.24 -28.43
C ALA A 474 5.28 7.27 -29.60
N ALA A 475 4.05 6.85 -29.91
CA ALA A 475 3.80 5.98 -31.03
C ALA A 475 4.51 6.59 -32.26
N ALA A 476 5.33 5.79 -32.95
CA ALA A 476 6.07 6.27 -34.10
C ALA A 476 5.08 6.89 -35.10
N THR A 477 5.22 8.18 -35.35
CA THR A 477 4.47 8.87 -36.39
C THR A 477 5.01 8.40 -37.73
N PHE A 478 4.19 7.70 -38.51
CA PHE A 478 4.56 7.24 -39.84
C PHE A 478 5.01 8.44 -40.70
N VAL A 479 6.22 8.34 -41.27
CA VAL A 479 6.85 9.34 -42.15
C VAL A 479 7.21 10.65 -41.44
N ASP A 480 8.07 10.58 -40.44
CA ASP A 480 8.72 11.70 -39.74
C ASP A 480 10.25 11.67 -40.01
N PHE A 481 10.73 12.40 -41.03
CA PHE A 481 12.13 12.33 -41.47
C PHE A 481 13.08 13.17 -40.62
N ASP A 482 12.58 14.18 -39.89
CA ASP A 482 13.42 15.08 -39.11
C ASP A 482 13.35 14.86 -37.58
N GLY A 483 12.43 14.02 -37.12
CA GLY A 483 12.27 13.58 -35.75
C GLY A 483 11.53 14.58 -34.87
N ASP A 484 10.75 15.48 -35.47
CA ASP A 484 9.96 16.47 -34.74
C ASP A 484 8.60 15.94 -34.24
N ARG A 485 8.32 14.66 -34.51
CA ARG A 485 7.10 13.92 -34.17
C ARG A 485 5.87 14.38 -34.93
N LYS A 486 6.04 14.95 -36.11
CA LYS A 486 4.98 15.23 -37.07
C LYS A 486 5.29 14.57 -38.40
N THR A 487 4.23 14.20 -39.12
CA THR A 487 4.39 13.63 -40.44
C THR A 487 4.92 14.69 -41.42
N ASP A 488 6.05 14.37 -42.04
CA ASP A 488 6.65 15.08 -43.14
C ASP A 488 6.03 14.64 -44.48
N ILE A 489 5.85 15.61 -45.38
CA ILE A 489 5.34 15.30 -46.72
C ILE A 489 6.52 14.94 -47.61
N SER A 490 6.43 13.82 -48.33
CA SER A 490 7.46 13.37 -49.25
C SER A 490 6.93 12.99 -50.63
N ILE A 491 7.81 13.08 -51.64
CA ILE A 491 7.55 12.67 -53.02
C ILE A 491 8.76 11.90 -53.56
N TYR A 492 8.48 10.90 -54.41
CA TYR A 492 9.51 10.19 -55.16
C TYR A 492 9.32 10.40 -56.66
N ARG A 493 10.34 10.95 -57.32
CA ARG A 493 10.34 11.20 -58.76
C ARG A 493 10.99 10.01 -59.47
N THR A 494 10.16 9.04 -59.83
CA THR A 494 10.59 7.76 -60.44
C THR A 494 11.49 7.95 -61.66
N ALA A 495 11.13 8.82 -62.59
CA ALA A 495 11.93 9.06 -63.81
C ALA A 495 13.38 9.53 -63.53
N LEU A 496 13.62 10.12 -62.36
CA LEU A 496 14.92 10.66 -61.97
C LEU A 496 15.60 9.86 -60.86
N GLY A 497 14.93 8.88 -60.25
CA GLY A 497 15.46 8.18 -59.07
C GLY A 497 15.69 9.10 -57.87
N GLN A 498 14.85 10.13 -57.71
CA GLN A 498 15.05 11.18 -56.70
C GLN A 498 13.97 11.18 -55.64
N TRP A 499 14.39 11.21 -54.37
CA TRP A 499 13.52 11.37 -53.22
C TRP A 499 13.57 12.80 -52.71
N TRP A 500 12.41 13.36 -52.37
CA TRP A 500 12.28 14.67 -51.77
C TRP A 500 11.35 14.60 -50.57
N TYR A 501 11.70 15.31 -49.50
CA TYR A 501 10.77 15.54 -48.40
C TYR A 501 10.82 17.00 -47.92
N LEU A 502 9.68 17.46 -47.45
CA LEU A 502 9.46 18.77 -46.84
C LEU A 502 9.33 18.57 -45.34
N ARG A 503 10.29 19.10 -44.60
CA ARG A 503 10.33 19.04 -43.14
C ARG A 503 9.21 19.86 -42.53
N SER A 504 8.42 19.24 -41.67
CA SER A 504 7.30 19.87 -40.99
C SER A 504 7.77 20.82 -39.88
N SER A 505 8.98 20.63 -39.35
CA SER A 505 9.57 21.50 -38.34
C SER A 505 9.88 22.92 -38.83
N ASP A 506 10.31 23.06 -40.09
CA ASP A 506 10.80 24.34 -40.62
C ASP A 506 10.46 24.62 -42.09
N SER A 507 9.65 23.78 -42.72
CA SER A 507 9.24 23.90 -44.13
C SER A 507 10.41 23.94 -45.12
N GLN A 508 11.59 23.42 -44.76
CA GLN A 508 12.72 23.29 -45.67
C GLN A 508 12.66 21.98 -46.46
N ASN A 509 13.07 22.03 -47.73
CA ASN A 509 13.15 20.87 -48.61
C ASN A 509 14.50 20.17 -48.49
N ARG A 510 14.47 18.83 -48.50
CA ARG A 510 15.64 17.97 -48.67
C ARG A 510 15.44 17.08 -49.90
N ALA A 511 16.53 16.80 -50.61
CA ALA A 511 16.51 15.98 -51.81
C ALA A 511 17.70 15.02 -51.83
N PHE A 512 17.45 13.77 -52.25
CA PHE A 512 18.44 12.72 -52.35
C PHE A 512 18.34 12.04 -53.72
N GLN A 513 19.50 11.74 -54.30
CA GLN A 513 19.59 10.84 -55.44
C GLN A 513 19.71 9.41 -54.88
N PHE A 514 18.57 8.78 -54.61
CA PHE A 514 18.53 7.47 -53.94
C PHE A 514 17.40 6.61 -54.49
N GLY A 515 17.78 5.61 -55.29
CA GLY A 515 16.90 4.66 -55.97
C GLY A 515 16.92 4.78 -57.50
N ASP A 516 16.28 3.81 -58.15
CA ASP A 516 16.18 3.65 -59.60
C ASP A 516 14.71 3.73 -60.06
N PRO A 517 14.42 3.99 -61.36
CA PRO A 517 13.05 4.20 -61.84
C PRO A 517 12.05 3.05 -61.61
N THR A 518 12.54 1.83 -61.37
CA THR A 518 11.72 0.64 -61.12
C THR A 518 11.46 0.36 -59.64
N ASP A 519 12.10 1.11 -58.75
CA ASP A 519 12.06 0.86 -57.33
C ASP A 519 10.70 1.22 -56.72
N LYS A 520 10.36 0.54 -55.62
CA LYS A 520 9.14 0.75 -54.84
C LYS A 520 9.49 1.46 -53.55
N ILE A 521 8.78 2.53 -53.23
CA ILE A 521 9.03 3.33 -52.02
C ILE A 521 8.54 2.59 -50.77
N VAL A 522 9.38 2.56 -49.73
CA VAL A 522 9.09 1.88 -48.46
C VAL A 522 9.72 2.60 -47.27
N PRO A 523 9.31 3.85 -46.97
CA PRO A 523 9.87 4.59 -45.85
C PRO A 523 9.41 3.99 -44.52
N ALA A 524 10.35 3.79 -43.59
CA ALA A 524 10.12 3.35 -42.20
C ALA A 524 11.37 3.68 -41.36
N ASP A 525 11.30 3.53 -40.04
CA ASP A 525 12.48 3.61 -39.16
C ASP A 525 13.19 2.25 -39.12
N TYR A 526 14.16 2.05 -40.01
CA TYR A 526 14.93 0.81 -40.09
C TYR A 526 16.12 0.80 -39.13
N THR A 527 16.53 1.96 -38.63
CA THR A 527 17.69 2.10 -37.72
C THR A 527 17.31 2.18 -36.25
N GLY A 528 16.04 2.39 -35.94
CA GLY A 528 15.50 2.53 -34.59
C GLY A 528 15.88 3.85 -33.92
N ASP A 529 16.21 4.88 -34.69
CA ASP A 529 16.64 6.18 -34.18
C ASP A 529 15.48 7.15 -33.90
N GLY A 530 14.25 6.71 -34.18
CA GLY A 530 13.02 7.48 -34.01
C GLY A 530 12.71 8.39 -35.20
N LYS A 531 13.44 8.26 -36.33
CA LYS A 531 13.18 8.98 -37.57
C LYS A 531 12.89 7.99 -38.70
N THR A 532 12.13 8.44 -39.67
CA THR A 532 11.89 7.69 -40.90
C THR A 532 13.13 7.73 -41.78
N ASP A 533 13.62 6.56 -42.18
CA ASP A 533 14.66 6.40 -43.19
C ASP A 533 14.09 6.49 -44.61
N VAL A 534 14.91 6.99 -45.54
CA VAL A 534 14.57 6.93 -46.97
C VAL A 534 14.91 5.53 -47.46
N ALA A 535 13.89 4.77 -47.84
CA ALA A 535 14.08 3.39 -48.26
C ALA A 535 13.27 3.00 -49.49
N VAL A 536 13.87 2.12 -50.29
CA VAL A 536 13.28 1.55 -51.50
C VAL A 536 13.49 0.05 -51.58
N TYR A 537 12.52 -0.66 -52.15
CA TYR A 537 12.65 -2.05 -52.56
C TYR A 537 12.86 -2.11 -54.07
N ARG A 538 13.88 -2.87 -54.50
CA ARG A 538 14.22 -3.06 -55.90
C ARG A 538 13.78 -4.44 -56.39
N PRO A 539 12.68 -4.53 -57.16
CA PRO A 539 12.15 -5.83 -57.58
C PRO A 539 13.15 -6.65 -58.42
N SER A 540 13.91 -5.99 -59.29
CA SER A 540 14.90 -6.66 -60.15
C SER A 540 16.02 -7.36 -59.38
N ALA A 541 16.32 -6.90 -58.16
CA ALA A 541 17.34 -7.46 -57.29
C ALA A 541 16.77 -8.28 -56.13
N GLY A 542 15.47 -8.20 -55.86
CA GLY A 542 14.86 -8.79 -54.67
C GLY A 542 15.37 -8.16 -53.36
N SER A 543 15.83 -6.91 -53.40
CA SER A 543 16.61 -6.31 -52.31
C SER A 543 16.04 -4.98 -51.84
N TRP A 544 16.19 -4.73 -50.54
CA TRP A 544 15.89 -3.47 -49.88
C TRP A 544 17.14 -2.60 -49.85
N PHE A 545 16.97 -1.30 -50.02
CA PHE A 545 18.01 -0.28 -49.93
C PHE A 545 17.52 0.79 -48.97
N VAL A 546 18.29 1.04 -47.92
CA VAL A 546 17.94 1.96 -46.84
C VAL A 546 19.03 3.01 -46.74
N LEU A 547 18.66 4.28 -46.91
CA LEU A 547 19.48 5.45 -46.63
C LEU A 547 19.14 5.94 -45.23
N ARG A 548 20.14 5.87 -44.35
CA ARG A 548 19.94 6.08 -42.93
C ARG A 548 19.75 7.56 -42.58
N SER A 549 18.83 7.87 -41.68
CA SER A 549 18.55 9.20 -41.15
C SER A 549 19.67 9.75 -40.25
N ASP A 550 20.44 8.87 -39.60
CA ASP A 550 21.45 9.23 -38.61
C ASP A 550 22.74 9.79 -39.23
N ASP A 551 23.21 9.17 -40.31
CA ASP A 551 24.50 9.51 -40.92
C ASP A 551 24.48 9.68 -42.45
N PHE A 552 23.32 9.48 -43.09
CA PHE A 552 23.14 9.50 -44.56
C PHE A 552 24.03 8.50 -45.33
N SER A 553 24.58 7.48 -44.65
CA SER A 553 25.10 6.29 -45.31
C SER A 553 23.96 5.36 -45.71
N PHE A 554 24.22 4.39 -46.59
CA PHE A 554 23.21 3.43 -46.98
C PHE A 554 23.71 1.99 -46.84
N TYR A 555 22.76 1.09 -46.60
CA TYR A 555 22.98 -0.34 -46.67
C TYR A 555 21.88 -1.02 -47.49
N SER A 556 22.12 -2.26 -47.90
CA SER A 556 21.16 -3.05 -48.65
C SER A 556 21.17 -4.51 -48.23
N PHE A 557 20.03 -5.18 -48.32
CA PHE A 557 19.90 -6.60 -48.00
C PHE A 557 18.86 -7.31 -48.90
N PRO A 558 19.10 -8.58 -49.29
CA PRO A 558 18.19 -9.33 -50.16
C PRO A 558 17.06 -10.00 -49.35
N PHE A 559 15.83 -9.54 -49.54
CA PHE A 559 14.64 -10.14 -48.91
C PHE A 559 13.39 -9.89 -49.76
N GLY A 560 12.85 -10.95 -50.38
CA GLY A 560 11.70 -10.92 -51.27
C GLY A 560 12.04 -11.29 -52.72
N ALA A 561 11.01 -11.48 -53.54
CA ALA A 561 11.10 -11.80 -54.95
C ALA A 561 10.60 -10.65 -55.84
N ALA A 562 11.01 -10.65 -57.11
CA ALA A 562 10.65 -9.59 -58.07
C ALA A 562 9.13 -9.36 -58.25
N THR A 563 8.29 -10.32 -57.87
CA THR A 563 6.83 -10.25 -57.93
C THR A 563 6.18 -9.76 -56.64
N ASP A 564 6.94 -9.59 -55.55
CA ASP A 564 6.40 -9.26 -54.25
C ASP A 564 6.08 -7.76 -54.15
N ILE A 565 5.03 -7.46 -53.38
CA ILE A 565 4.63 -6.08 -53.07
C ILE A 565 5.21 -5.75 -51.70
N PRO A 566 6.20 -4.85 -51.62
CA PRO A 566 6.81 -4.50 -50.35
C PRO A 566 5.84 -3.63 -49.53
N VAL A 567 5.77 -3.88 -48.23
CA VAL A 567 4.90 -3.14 -47.31
C VAL A 567 5.75 -2.25 -46.43
N ALA A 568 5.41 -0.96 -46.37
CA ALA A 568 6.04 0.00 -45.46
C ALA A 568 5.32 -0.03 -44.11
N GLY A 569 6.07 -0.12 -43.02
CA GLY A 569 5.55 -0.11 -41.66
C GLY A 569 6.68 -0.17 -40.65
N ASP A 570 6.42 0.36 -39.46
CA ASP A 570 7.25 0.17 -38.28
C ASP A 570 6.71 -1.08 -37.55
N PHE A 571 7.35 -2.23 -37.76
CA PHE A 571 6.84 -3.57 -37.41
C PHE A 571 7.46 -4.16 -36.16
#